data_AF-A0A0H5R5T5-F1
#
_entry.id   AF-A0A0H5R5T5-F1
#
_cell.length_a   1.000
_cell.length_b   1.000
_cell.length_c   1.000
_cell.angle_alpha   90.00
_cell.angle_beta   90.00
_cell.angle_gamma   90.00
#
_symmetry.space_group_name_H-M   'P 1'
#
loop_
_entity.id
_entity.type
_entity.pdbx_description
1 polymer ?
#
loop_
_entity_poly.entity_id
_entity_poly.type
_entity_poly.pdbx_seq_one_letter_code
_entity_poly.pdbx_strand_id
1 'polypeptide(L)'
;NVPCYCSSLTDEEVANQADICGQWQESLASAKAITFLIALTIIGINIMLKTSIVALVRWERHSTISSQERAITLKLFIALFINTGIVILLVNGDLSVIGLGSVFSGPYPDLSVAWFGDVALSIFLAMLLNIVSPHIIPLIQIPILSLKRRLLHNRIATQKVFFPPENPHLCFHETFWGSLNTVPLFSSGSERALYRSRYDIIRSIRLHPQHHLHIAHVL
;
A
#
# COMPACT_ATOMS: atom_id res chain seq x y z
N ASN A 1 -20.45 -39.47 7.36
CA ASN A 1 -19.29 -38.56 7.36
C ASN A 1 -19.39 -37.58 8.51
N VAL A 2 -18.63 -37.83 9.59
CA VAL A 2 -18.55 -36.95 10.78
C VAL A 2 -18.28 -35.48 10.43
N PRO A 3 -17.38 -35.15 9.46
CA PRO A 3 -17.14 -33.76 9.10
C PRO A 3 -18.36 -33.02 8.55
N CYS A 4 -19.21 -33.70 7.77
CA CYS A 4 -20.41 -33.10 7.18
C CYS A 4 -21.51 -32.87 8.23
N TYR A 5 -21.62 -33.77 9.21
CA TYR A 5 -22.55 -33.62 10.33
C TYR A 5 -22.15 -32.42 11.20
N CYS A 6 -20.90 -32.39 11.65
CA CYS A 6 -20.36 -31.30 12.48
C CYS A 6 -20.40 -29.94 11.76
N SER A 7 -20.23 -29.89 10.44
CA SER A 7 -20.32 -28.62 9.67
C SER A 7 -21.73 -28.04 9.55
N SER A 8 -22.78 -28.84 9.78
CA SER A 8 -24.17 -28.40 9.66
C SER A 8 -24.78 -27.86 10.95
N LEU A 9 -24.07 -28.01 12.08
CA LEU A 9 -24.50 -27.60 13.41
C LEU A 9 -24.02 -26.19 13.73
N THR A 10 -24.71 -25.51 14.64
CA THR A 10 -24.29 -24.20 15.17
C THR A 10 -23.15 -24.34 16.19
N ASP A 11 -22.36 -23.29 16.40
CA ASP A 11 -21.20 -23.33 17.32
C ASP A 11 -21.58 -23.82 18.74
N GLU A 12 -22.78 -23.48 19.21
CA GLU A 12 -23.31 -23.93 20.51
C GLU A 12 -23.65 -25.43 20.53
N GLU A 13 -24.25 -25.95 19.45
CA GLU A 13 -24.58 -27.38 19.33
C GLU A 13 -23.32 -28.24 19.19
N VAL A 14 -22.30 -27.76 18.48
CA VAL A 14 -21.01 -28.45 18.36
C VAL A 14 -20.30 -28.53 19.72
N ALA A 15 -20.39 -27.49 20.55
CA ALA A 15 -19.83 -27.50 21.90
C ALA A 15 -20.49 -28.55 22.82
N ASN A 16 -21.80 -28.75 22.66
CA ASN A 16 -22.54 -29.77 23.41
C ASN A 16 -22.25 -31.21 22.93
N GLN A 17 -21.72 -31.37 21.72
CA GLN A 17 -21.40 -32.67 21.09
C GLN A 17 -19.88 -32.87 20.93
N ALA A 18 -19.12 -32.41 21.92
CA ALA A 18 -17.66 -32.47 21.95
C ALA A 18 -17.10 -33.90 21.76
N ASP A 19 -17.81 -34.92 22.23
CA ASP A 19 -17.39 -36.33 22.10
C ASP A 19 -17.27 -36.78 20.63
N ILE A 20 -18.11 -36.25 19.74
CA ILE A 20 -18.17 -36.66 18.32
C ILE A 20 -17.43 -35.65 17.45
N CYS A 21 -17.57 -34.35 17.74
CA CYS A 21 -17.03 -33.28 16.90
C CYS A 21 -15.68 -32.70 17.38
N GLY A 22 -15.12 -33.19 18.50
CA GLY A 22 -13.87 -32.66 19.07
C GLY A 22 -12.70 -32.62 18.08
N GLN A 23 -12.43 -33.74 17.38
CA GLN A 23 -11.36 -33.81 16.38
C GLN A 23 -11.60 -32.87 15.17
N TRP A 24 -12.87 -32.66 14.83
CA TRP A 24 -13.24 -31.75 13.73
C TRP A 24 -13.00 -30.29 14.13
N GLN A 25 -13.33 -29.91 15.37
CA GLN A 25 -13.06 -28.57 15.89
C GLN A 25 -11.56 -28.24 15.90
N GLU A 26 -10.71 -29.17 16.32
CA GLU A 26 -9.24 -28.99 16.31
C GLU A 26 -8.69 -28.79 14.89
N SER A 27 -9.18 -29.59 13.93
CA SER A 27 -8.81 -29.50 12.52
C SER A 27 -9.29 -28.18 11.90
N LEU A 28 -10.48 -27.71 12.29
CA LEU A 28 -11.01 -26.43 11.84
C LEU A 28 -10.20 -25.25 12.41
N ALA A 29 -9.88 -25.29 13.71
CA ALA A 29 -9.09 -24.24 14.36
C ALA A 29 -7.71 -24.07 13.72
N SER A 30 -7.02 -25.18 13.44
CA SER A 30 -5.72 -25.17 12.76
C SER A 30 -5.83 -24.63 11.33
N ALA A 31 -6.84 -25.06 10.55
CA ALA A 31 -7.07 -24.53 9.21
C ALA A 31 -7.31 -23.01 9.21
N LYS A 32 -8.15 -22.50 10.13
CA LYS A 32 -8.42 -21.07 10.28
C LYS A 32 -7.17 -20.28 10.66
N ALA A 33 -6.35 -20.82 11.57
CA ALA A 33 -5.08 -20.22 11.96
C ALA A 33 -4.14 -20.10 10.77
N ILE A 34 -4.02 -21.13 9.94
CA ILE A 34 -3.20 -21.10 8.72
C ILE A 34 -3.72 -20.05 7.73
N THR A 35 -5.04 -19.99 7.48
CA THR A 35 -5.62 -18.97 6.60
C THR A 35 -5.32 -17.55 7.11
N PHE A 36 -5.41 -17.32 8.42
CA PHE A 36 -5.09 -16.04 9.02
C PHE A 36 -3.61 -15.68 8.87
N LEU A 37 -2.70 -16.63 9.10
CA LEU A 37 -1.26 -16.43 8.92
C LEU A 37 -0.90 -16.13 7.45
N ILE A 38 -1.55 -16.79 6.49
CA ILE A 38 -1.39 -16.50 5.07
C ILE A 38 -1.80 -15.06 4.78
N ALA A 39 -2.96 -14.62 5.28
CA ALA A 39 -3.44 -13.25 5.08
C ALA A 39 -2.46 -12.20 5.66
N LEU A 40 -1.95 -12.42 6.88
CA LEU A 40 -0.93 -11.55 7.49
C LEU A 40 0.37 -11.52 6.68
N THR A 41 0.81 -12.67 6.19
CA THR A 41 2.02 -12.79 5.38
C THR A 41 1.88 -12.00 4.08
N ILE A 42 0.72 -12.10 3.41
CA ILE A 42 0.42 -11.33 2.20
C ILE A 42 0.49 -9.82 2.49
N ILE A 43 -0.07 -9.35 3.61
CA ILE A 43 0.02 -7.94 4.02
C ILE A 43 1.49 -7.54 4.23
N GLY A 44 2.25 -8.35 4.97
CA GLY A 44 3.67 -8.12 5.24
C GLY A 44 4.51 -8.03 3.97
N ILE A 45 4.32 -8.96 3.03
CA ILE A 45 5.00 -8.97 1.72
C ILE A 45 4.66 -7.70 0.94
N ASN A 46 3.39 -7.31 0.87
CA ASN A 46 2.98 -6.11 0.16
C ASN A 46 3.56 -4.82 0.77
N ILE A 47 3.76 -4.77 2.09
CA ILE A 47 4.46 -3.67 2.76
C ILE A 47 5.95 -3.69 2.41
N MET A 48 6.61 -4.84 2.58
CA MET A 48 8.04 -5.01 2.30
C MET A 48 8.40 -4.64 0.87
N LEU A 49 7.58 -5.04 -0.10
CA LEU A 49 7.76 -4.72 -1.51
C LEU A 49 7.81 -3.21 -1.74
N LYS A 50 6.84 -2.49 -1.16
CA LYS A 50 6.74 -1.03 -1.29
C LYS A 50 7.91 -0.33 -0.61
N THR A 51 8.24 -0.71 0.62
CA THR A 51 9.33 -0.10 1.38
C THR A 51 10.67 -0.31 0.66
N SER A 52 10.91 -1.51 0.14
CA SER A 52 12.14 -1.84 -0.58
C SER A 52 12.30 -0.99 -1.85
N ILE A 53 11.23 -0.78 -2.60
CA ILE A 53 11.27 0.02 -3.84
C ILE A 53 11.50 1.50 -3.53
N VAL A 54 10.87 2.05 -2.49
CA VAL A 54 11.13 3.43 -2.05
C VAL A 54 12.57 3.62 -1.60
N ALA A 55 13.08 2.67 -0.80
CA ALA A 55 14.46 2.71 -0.35
C ALA A 55 15.43 2.66 -1.54
N LEU A 56 15.17 1.78 -2.51
CA LEU A 56 16.00 1.61 -3.70
C LEU A 56 15.98 2.84 -4.60
N VAL A 57 14.83 3.46 -4.83
CA VAL A 57 14.73 4.70 -5.64
C VAL A 57 15.40 5.87 -4.93
N ARG A 58 15.21 6.01 -3.61
CA ARG A 58 15.89 7.06 -2.82
C ARG A 58 17.41 6.90 -2.89
N TRP A 59 17.89 5.66 -2.95
CA TRP A 59 19.31 5.36 -3.10
C TRP A 59 19.86 5.70 -4.49
N GLU A 60 19.06 5.52 -5.55
CA GLU A 60 19.44 5.75 -6.95
C GLU A 60 19.64 7.24 -7.33
N ARG A 61 19.37 8.17 -6.40
CA ARG A 61 19.58 9.64 -6.51
C ARG A 61 19.31 10.22 -7.89
N HIS A 62 18.02 10.32 -8.23
CA HIS A 62 17.56 10.93 -9.48
C HIS A 62 17.76 12.46 -9.49
N SER A 63 18.13 13.01 -10.65
CA SER A 63 18.35 14.45 -10.83
C SER A 63 17.07 15.28 -10.95
N THR A 64 15.95 14.65 -11.33
CA THR A 64 14.65 15.31 -11.49
C THR A 64 13.54 14.51 -10.82
N ILE A 65 12.57 15.22 -10.26
CA ILE A 65 11.41 14.62 -9.57
C ILE A 65 10.58 13.75 -10.54
N SER A 66 10.38 14.22 -11.78
CA SER A 66 9.65 13.45 -12.80
C SER A 66 10.34 12.12 -13.15
N SER A 67 11.68 12.12 -13.27
CA SER A 67 12.43 10.88 -13.47
C SER A 67 12.32 9.94 -12.26
N GLN A 68 12.28 10.49 -11.06
CA GLN A 68 12.12 9.71 -9.83
C GLN A 68 10.74 9.03 -9.78
N GLU A 69 9.66 9.77 -10.04
CA GLU A 69 8.30 9.23 -10.08
C GLU A 69 8.14 8.12 -11.13
N ARG A 70 8.73 8.31 -12.32
CA ARG A 70 8.73 7.29 -13.37
C ARG A 70 9.45 6.02 -12.92
N ALA A 71 10.61 6.15 -12.27
CA ALA A 71 11.36 5.01 -11.77
C ALA A 71 10.62 4.27 -10.65
N ILE A 72 9.98 5.01 -9.73
CA ILE A 72 9.11 4.44 -8.68
C ILE A 72 7.98 3.64 -9.31
N THR A 73 7.25 4.25 -10.26
CA THR A 73 6.08 3.64 -10.88
C THR A 73 6.45 2.37 -11.65
N LEU A 74 7.54 2.37 -12.42
CA LEU A 74 7.99 1.19 -13.16
C LEU A 74 8.45 0.07 -12.22
N LYS A 75 9.23 0.39 -11.18
CA LYS A 75 9.68 -0.60 -10.21
C LYS A 75 8.51 -1.18 -9.42
N LEU A 76 7.55 -0.36 -9.01
CA LEU A 76 6.30 -0.80 -8.39
C LEU A 76 5.48 -1.68 -9.33
N PHE A 77 5.37 -1.33 -10.61
CA PHE A 77 4.65 -2.14 -11.60
C PHE A 77 5.27 -3.52 -11.76
N ILE A 78 6.59 -3.60 -11.99
CA ILE A 78 7.30 -4.89 -12.16
C ILE A 78 7.15 -5.73 -10.89
N ALA A 79 7.32 -5.11 -9.73
CA ALA A 79 7.21 -5.77 -8.45
C ALA A 79 5.80 -6.32 -8.19
N LEU A 80 4.77 -5.53 -8.48
CA LEU A 80 3.37 -5.95 -8.33
C LEU A 80 3.02 -7.05 -9.34
N PHE A 81 3.51 -6.95 -10.58
CA PHE A 81 3.32 -7.97 -11.60
C PHE A 81 3.92 -9.33 -11.19
N ILE A 82 5.13 -9.32 -10.62
CA ILE A 82 5.74 -10.54 -10.10
C ILE A 82 4.97 -11.06 -8.88
N ASN A 83 4.67 -10.21 -7.90
CA ASN A 83 4.06 -10.61 -6.64
C ASN A 83 2.60 -11.09 -6.78
N THR A 84 1.84 -10.48 -7.68
CA THR A 84 0.39 -10.75 -7.82
C THR A 84 0.08 -11.64 -9.03
N GLY A 85 0.93 -11.68 -10.05
CA GLY A 85 0.75 -12.58 -11.19
C GLY A 85 1.61 -13.82 -11.08
N ILE A 86 2.94 -13.63 -11.11
CA ILE A 86 3.90 -14.73 -11.31
C ILE A 86 3.99 -15.63 -10.08
N VAL A 87 4.06 -15.07 -8.86
CA VAL A 87 4.16 -15.88 -7.63
C VAL A 87 2.93 -16.76 -7.45
N ILE A 88 1.73 -16.21 -7.67
CA ILE A 88 0.48 -16.97 -7.55
C ILE A 88 0.44 -18.11 -8.58
N LEU A 89 0.88 -17.85 -9.82
CA LEU A 89 1.01 -18.88 -10.85
C LEU A 89 1.96 -20.00 -10.42
N LEU A 90 3.15 -19.66 -9.92
CA LEU A 90 4.17 -20.65 -9.53
C LEU A 90 3.74 -21.49 -8.32
N VAL A 91 3.09 -20.88 -7.32
CA VAL A 91 2.63 -21.59 -6.12
C VAL A 91 1.48 -22.55 -6.42
N ASN A 92 0.62 -22.21 -7.38
CA ASN A 92 -0.55 -23.03 -7.72
C ASN A 92 -0.28 -24.03 -8.86
N GLY A 93 0.79 -23.85 -9.62
CA GLY A 93 1.20 -24.77 -10.69
C GLY A 93 2.05 -25.94 -10.16
N ASP A 94 1.88 -27.12 -10.75
CA ASP A 94 2.84 -28.22 -10.60
C ASP A 94 3.97 -28.08 -11.63
N LEU A 95 5.19 -27.85 -11.15
CA LEU A 95 6.40 -27.78 -11.98
C LEU A 95 7.28 -29.04 -11.82
N SER A 96 6.68 -30.16 -11.42
CA SER A 96 7.33 -31.47 -11.34
C SER A 96 7.99 -31.89 -12.66
N VAL A 97 7.38 -31.55 -13.80
CA VAL A 97 7.88 -31.86 -15.15
C VAL A 97 9.25 -31.26 -15.50
N ILE A 98 9.64 -30.15 -14.86
CA ILE A 98 10.94 -29.50 -15.08
C ILE A 98 11.92 -29.74 -13.92
N GLY A 99 11.62 -30.68 -13.03
CA GLY A 99 12.48 -31.02 -11.88
C GLY A 99 12.39 -30.04 -10.70
N LEU A 100 11.45 -29.09 -10.71
CA LEU A 100 11.17 -28.17 -9.60
C LEU A 100 10.02 -28.63 -8.69
N GLY A 101 9.55 -29.88 -8.87
CA GLY A 101 8.42 -30.44 -8.13
C GLY A 101 8.62 -30.64 -6.64
N SER A 102 9.82 -30.41 -6.08
CA SER A 102 10.03 -30.43 -4.62
C SER A 102 9.69 -29.09 -3.94
N VAL A 103 9.64 -28.01 -4.71
CA VAL A 103 9.36 -26.65 -4.22
C VAL A 103 8.01 -26.14 -4.73
N PHE A 104 7.64 -26.49 -5.97
CA PHE A 104 6.41 -26.06 -6.62
C PHE A 104 5.56 -27.27 -7.03
N SER A 105 4.89 -27.86 -6.05
CA SER A 105 3.94 -28.97 -6.21
C SER A 105 2.50 -28.45 -6.06
N GLY A 106 2.13 -27.49 -6.90
CA GLY A 106 0.78 -26.92 -6.88
C GLY A 106 -0.29 -27.96 -7.25
N PRO A 107 -1.55 -27.72 -6.85
CA PRO A 107 -2.65 -28.67 -7.10
C PRO A 107 -3.05 -28.77 -8.58
N TYR A 108 -2.61 -27.83 -9.43
CA TYR A 108 -2.99 -27.80 -10.85
C TYR A 108 -1.77 -28.14 -11.74
N PRO A 109 -1.79 -29.28 -12.46
CA PRO A 109 -0.71 -29.64 -13.37
C PRO A 109 -0.73 -28.87 -14.69
N ASP A 110 -1.88 -28.31 -15.03
CA ASP A 110 -2.15 -27.59 -16.28
C ASP A 110 -3.11 -26.40 -16.07
N LEU A 111 -3.24 -25.55 -17.09
CA LEU A 111 -4.20 -24.44 -17.15
C LEU A 111 -5.62 -24.96 -17.38
N SER A 112 -6.12 -25.77 -16.43
CA SER A 112 -7.43 -26.38 -16.46
C SER A 112 -8.55 -25.38 -16.13
N VAL A 113 -9.80 -25.74 -16.44
CA VAL A 113 -10.98 -24.91 -16.13
C VAL A 113 -11.08 -24.61 -14.63
N ALA A 114 -10.72 -25.57 -13.78
CA ALA A 114 -10.69 -25.38 -12.32
C ALA A 114 -9.64 -24.34 -11.90
N TRP A 115 -8.46 -24.35 -12.53
CA TRP A 115 -7.42 -23.34 -12.29
C TRP A 115 -7.92 -21.92 -12.61
N PHE A 116 -8.65 -21.75 -13.71
CA PHE A 116 -9.24 -20.45 -14.04
C PHE A 116 -10.30 -19.99 -13.03
N GLY A 117 -11.10 -20.92 -12.51
CA GLY A 117 -12.14 -20.61 -11.51
C GLY A 117 -11.57 -20.12 -10.18
N ASP A 118 -10.50 -20.73 -9.71
CA ASP A 118 -9.95 -20.45 -8.38
C ASP A 118 -8.82 -19.41 -8.42
N VAL A 119 -7.86 -19.58 -9.35
CA VAL A 119 -6.63 -18.79 -9.38
C VAL A 119 -6.79 -17.55 -10.27
N ALA A 120 -7.24 -17.71 -11.51
CA ALA A 120 -7.34 -16.57 -12.43
C ALA A 120 -8.37 -15.53 -11.97
N LEU A 121 -9.50 -15.98 -11.39
CA LEU A 121 -10.51 -15.08 -10.83
C LEU A 121 -9.93 -14.22 -9.69
N SER A 122 -9.13 -14.81 -8.79
CA SER A 122 -8.52 -14.07 -7.69
C SER A 122 -7.51 -13.03 -8.18
N ILE A 123 -6.70 -13.37 -9.20
CA ILE A 123 -5.77 -12.43 -9.86
C ILE A 123 -6.55 -11.29 -10.53
N PHE A 124 -7.62 -11.62 -11.26
CA PHE A 124 -8.45 -10.62 -11.94
C PHE A 124 -9.08 -9.65 -10.96
N LEU A 125 -9.67 -10.16 -9.88
CA LEU A 125 -10.23 -9.33 -8.79
C LEU A 125 -9.16 -8.45 -8.16
N ALA A 126 -7.96 -8.98 -7.91
CA ALA A 126 -6.85 -8.21 -7.37
C ALA A 126 -6.40 -7.08 -8.32
N MET A 127 -6.27 -7.35 -9.62
CA MET A 127 -5.94 -6.32 -10.62
C MET A 127 -7.04 -5.26 -10.74
N LEU A 128 -8.31 -5.65 -10.68
CA LEU A 128 -9.43 -4.72 -10.69
C LEU A 128 -9.43 -3.81 -9.46
N LEU A 129 -9.17 -4.36 -8.27
CA LEU A 129 -9.00 -3.58 -7.04
C LEU A 129 -7.82 -2.61 -7.13
N ASN A 130 -6.69 -3.05 -7.69
CA ASN A 130 -5.51 -2.21 -7.88
C ASN A 130 -5.77 -1.03 -8.84
N ILE A 131 -6.60 -1.22 -9.87
CA ILE A 131 -7.02 -0.15 -10.79
C ILE A 131 -7.98 0.81 -10.10
N VAL A 132 -8.96 0.29 -9.37
CA VAL A 132 -10.05 1.08 -8.79
C VAL A 132 -9.62 1.87 -7.55
N SER A 133 -8.73 1.32 -6.73
CA SER A 133 -8.26 1.91 -5.46
C SER A 133 -7.78 3.37 -5.56
N PRO A 134 -6.84 3.74 -6.47
CA PRO A 134 -6.36 5.11 -6.57
C PRO A 134 -7.43 6.11 -7.04
N HIS A 135 -8.53 5.65 -7.63
CA HIS A 135 -9.61 6.51 -8.13
C HIS A 135 -10.74 6.71 -7.10
N ILE A 136 -11.09 5.69 -6.32
CA ILE A 136 -12.17 5.78 -5.32
C ILE A 136 -11.80 6.72 -4.18
N ILE A 137 -10.56 6.70 -3.72
CA ILE A 137 -10.12 7.47 -2.55
C ILE A 137 -10.28 8.98 -2.72
N PRO A 138 -9.82 9.62 -3.81
CA PRO A 138 -10.11 11.04 -4.02
C PRO A 138 -11.61 11.31 -4.20
N LEU A 139 -12.36 10.41 -4.85
CA LEU A 139 -13.82 10.54 -5.00
C LEU A 139 -14.56 10.57 -3.66
N ILE A 140 -14.06 9.87 -2.64
CA ILE A 140 -14.64 9.85 -1.28
C ILE A 140 -14.10 11.00 -0.42
N GLN A 141 -12.79 11.28 -0.48
CA GLN A 141 -12.17 12.29 0.38
C GLN A 141 -12.61 13.71 0.03
N ILE A 142 -12.75 14.05 -1.26
CA ILE A 142 -13.16 15.39 -1.71
C ILE A 142 -14.52 15.81 -1.13
N PRO A 143 -15.61 15.02 -1.24
CA PRO A 143 -16.90 15.39 -0.65
C PRO A 143 -16.88 15.40 0.88
N ILE A 144 -16.19 14.46 1.54
CA ILE A 144 -16.06 14.45 3.01
C ILE A 144 -15.35 15.70 3.52
N LEU A 145 -14.23 16.08 2.89
CA LEU A 145 -13.50 17.29 3.24
C LEU A 145 -14.31 18.54 2.92
N SER A 146 -15.06 18.55 1.82
CA SER A 146 -15.97 19.65 1.47
C SER A 146 -17.12 19.80 2.46
N LEU A 147 -17.70 18.70 2.93
CA LEU A 147 -18.75 18.68 3.96
C LEU A 147 -18.19 19.13 5.31
N LYS A 148 -17.05 18.59 5.73
CA LYS A 148 -16.36 18.98 6.96
C LYS A 148 -15.97 20.46 6.95
N ARG A 149 -15.49 20.98 5.81
CA ARG A 149 -15.21 22.41 5.63
C ARG A 149 -16.46 23.25 5.71
N ARG A 150 -17.59 22.83 5.11
CA ARG A 150 -18.88 23.53 5.20
C ARG A 150 -19.42 23.56 6.63
N LEU A 151 -19.35 22.44 7.35
CA LEU A 151 -19.83 22.33 8.73
C LEU A 151 -18.93 23.06 9.75
N LEU A 152 -17.61 23.09 9.52
CA LEU A 152 -16.65 23.80 10.38
C LEU A 152 -16.30 25.21 9.87
N HIS A 153 -16.96 25.68 8.80
CA HIS A 153 -16.71 26.96 8.13
C HIS A 153 -16.78 28.14 9.11
N ASN A 154 -17.73 28.09 10.05
CA ASN A 154 -17.97 29.17 11.01
C ASN A 154 -17.06 29.10 12.26
N ARG A 155 -16.15 28.10 12.33
CA ARG A 155 -15.26 27.86 13.48
C ARG A 155 -13.77 28.02 13.14
N ILE A 156 -13.42 28.28 11.88
CA ILE A 156 -12.03 28.31 11.41
C ILE A 156 -11.70 29.68 10.84
N ALA A 157 -10.80 30.43 11.49
CA ALA A 157 -10.20 31.64 10.91
C ALA A 157 -9.33 31.24 9.71
N THR A 158 -9.79 31.55 8.51
CA THR A 158 -9.11 31.26 7.24
C THR A 158 -8.02 32.29 6.95
N GLN A 159 -6.80 32.06 7.45
CA GLN A 159 -5.57 32.47 6.74
C GLN A 159 -4.31 31.92 7.44
N LYS A 160 -3.69 30.91 6.82
CA LYS A 160 -2.23 30.70 6.87
C LYS A 160 -1.68 29.76 5.79
N VAL A 161 -2.52 29.23 4.89
CA VAL A 161 -2.06 28.40 3.76
C VAL A 161 -2.79 28.81 2.48
N PHE A 162 -2.52 30.03 2.02
CA PHE A 162 -2.65 30.39 0.60
C PHE A 162 -1.25 30.67 0.05
N PHE A 163 -0.36 29.71 0.22
CA PHE A 163 0.69 29.53 -0.77
C PHE A 163 0.20 28.35 -1.59
N PRO A 164 -0.18 28.52 -2.87
CA PRO A 164 -0.31 27.36 -3.74
C PRO A 164 1.02 26.60 -3.64
N PRO A 165 1.02 25.26 -3.48
CA PRO A 165 2.28 24.54 -3.61
C PRO A 165 2.84 24.95 -4.96
N GLU A 166 4.07 25.47 -4.96
CA GLU A 166 4.77 25.91 -6.16
C GLU A 166 4.91 24.78 -7.21
N ASN A 167 4.49 23.56 -6.84
CA ASN A 167 4.32 22.41 -7.70
C ASN A 167 3.00 21.65 -7.40
N PRO A 168 1.96 21.71 -8.25
CA PRO A 168 0.73 20.93 -8.10
C PRO A 168 0.95 19.40 -8.17
N HIS A 169 2.12 18.97 -8.66
CA HIS A 169 2.52 17.56 -8.75
C HIS A 169 2.79 16.89 -7.39
N LEU A 170 3.03 17.68 -6.32
CA LEU A 170 3.34 17.14 -5.00
C LEU A 170 2.12 16.49 -4.31
N CYS A 171 0.90 16.91 -4.67
CA CYS A 171 -0.34 16.34 -4.11
C CYS A 171 -0.59 14.88 -4.57
N PHE A 172 -0.08 14.50 -5.74
CA PHE A 172 -0.37 13.17 -6.30
C PHE A 172 0.38 12.07 -5.54
N HIS A 173 1.63 12.35 -5.16
CA HIS A 173 2.49 11.40 -4.44
C HIS A 173 1.89 11.04 -3.07
N GLU A 174 1.52 12.02 -2.22
CA GLU A 174 0.95 11.70 -0.89
C GLU A 174 -0.41 10.98 -0.95
N THR A 175 -1.22 11.26 -1.97
CA THR A 175 -2.51 10.58 -2.15
C THR A 175 -2.34 9.14 -2.63
N PHE A 176 -1.33 8.88 -3.46
CA PHE A 176 -0.99 7.55 -3.99
C PHE A 176 -0.36 6.63 -2.94
N TRP A 177 0.45 7.18 -2.02
CA TRP A 177 0.96 6.42 -0.86
C TRP A 177 -0.14 6.08 0.15
N GLY A 178 -1.12 6.98 0.34
CA GLY A 178 -2.27 6.75 1.22
C GLY A 178 -3.31 5.77 0.69
N SER A 179 -3.36 5.53 -0.64
CA SER A 179 -4.37 4.69 -1.26
C SER A 179 -4.00 3.21 -1.37
N LEU A 180 -2.71 2.89 -1.36
CA LEU A 180 -2.27 1.57 -1.78
C LEU A 180 -2.18 0.52 -0.68
N ASN A 181 -2.27 0.82 0.63
CA ASN A 181 -2.61 -0.17 1.67
C ASN A 181 -2.92 0.49 3.02
N THR A 182 -3.97 0.00 3.66
CA THR A 182 -4.58 0.29 4.96
C THR A 182 -3.61 0.42 6.15
N VAL A 183 -2.88 1.53 6.31
CA VAL A 183 -2.38 1.99 7.61
C VAL A 183 -2.28 3.53 7.64
N PRO A 184 -3.20 4.25 8.30
CA PRO A 184 -3.09 5.68 8.50
C PRO A 184 -2.27 5.96 9.78
N LEU A 185 -1.02 5.51 9.85
CA LEU A 185 -0.24 5.67 11.10
C LEU A 185 1.17 6.24 10.96
N PHE A 186 1.66 6.58 9.77
CA PHE A 186 2.96 7.26 9.70
C PHE A 186 3.04 8.38 8.68
N SER A 187 3.55 9.51 9.17
CA SER A 187 4.03 10.69 8.46
C SER A 187 3.00 11.65 7.86
N SER A 188 2.29 12.37 8.73
CA SER A 188 1.97 13.79 8.44
C SER A 188 2.70 14.75 9.39
N GLY A 189 3.39 14.24 10.42
CA GLY A 189 4.04 15.06 11.45
C GLY A 189 5.55 15.23 11.29
N SER A 190 6.25 14.23 10.76
CA SER A 190 7.73 14.19 10.78
C SER A 190 8.38 14.95 9.62
N GLU A 191 7.85 14.82 8.40
CA GLU A 191 8.47 15.44 7.21
C GLU A 191 8.30 16.97 7.16
N ARG A 192 7.28 17.53 7.83
CA ARG A 192 7.08 18.98 7.92
C ARG A 192 8.13 19.68 8.78
N ALA A 193 8.68 18.99 9.78
CA ALA A 193 9.69 19.56 10.68
C ALA A 193 11.05 19.70 9.98
N LEU A 194 11.44 18.69 9.20
CA LEU A 194 12.71 18.73 8.45
C LEU A 194 12.69 19.77 7.32
N TYR A 195 11.54 19.95 6.65
CA TYR A 195 11.40 20.90 5.55
C TYR A 195 11.42 22.35 6.05
N ARG A 196 10.78 22.64 7.20
CA ARG A 196 10.79 23.98 7.80
C ARG A 196 12.20 24.41 8.25
N SER A 197 12.99 23.49 8.80
CA SER A 197 14.37 23.79 9.21
C SER A 197 15.29 24.16 8.02
N ARG A 198 15.17 23.50 6.86
CA ARG A 198 15.95 23.86 5.67
C ARG A 198 15.56 25.21 5.06
N TYR A 199 14.28 25.59 5.10
CA TYR A 199 13.83 26.87 4.56
C TYR A 199 14.21 28.06 5.44
N ASP A 200 14.20 27.90 6.77
CA ASP A 200 14.61 28.97 7.69
C ASP A 200 16.12 29.25 7.58
N ILE A 201 16.95 28.22 7.35
CA ILE A 201 18.39 28.38 7.09
C ILE A 201 18.64 29.16 5.78
N ILE A 202 17.94 28.82 4.69
CA ILE A 202 18.11 29.50 3.39
C ILE A 202 17.58 30.96 3.46
N ARG A 203 16.55 31.23 4.27
CA ARG A 203 16.03 32.58 4.51
C ARG A 203 16.98 33.43 5.34
N SER A 204 17.68 32.84 6.31
CA SER A 204 18.71 33.55 7.10
C SER A 204 19.92 34.00 6.27
N ILE A 205 20.27 33.23 5.23
CA ILE A 205 21.39 33.57 4.32
C ILE A 205 21.00 34.69 3.34
N ARG A 206 19.72 34.83 2.99
CA ARG A 206 19.25 35.80 1.99
C ARG A 206 18.82 37.16 2.59
N LEU A 207 18.80 37.30 3.92
CA LEU A 207 18.38 38.53 4.62
C LEU A 207 19.53 39.34 5.23
N HIS A 208 20.77 39.12 4.79
CA HIS A 208 21.87 40.06 5.06
C HIS A 208 22.18 40.93 3.82
N PRO A 209 21.35 41.93 3.48
CA PRO A 209 21.74 42.95 2.52
C PRO A 209 22.64 43.96 3.24
N GLN A 210 23.95 43.89 3.01
CA GLN A 210 24.84 45.03 3.24
C GLN A 210 24.61 46.04 2.11
N HIS A 211 23.62 46.91 2.29
CA HIS A 211 23.61 48.23 1.66
C HIS A 211 24.47 49.16 2.52
N HIS A 212 25.66 49.50 2.06
CA HIS A 212 26.21 50.83 2.31
C HIS A 212 26.54 51.48 0.96
N LEU A 213 25.84 52.59 0.75
CA LEU A 213 25.73 53.41 -0.44
C LEU A 213 26.95 54.35 -0.56
N HIS A 214 27.29 54.68 -1.81
CA HIS A 214 28.24 55.72 -2.25
C HIS A 214 28.33 56.99 -1.38
N ILE A 215 29.55 57.42 -1.05
CA ILE A 215 29.91 58.82 -0.76
C ILE A 215 31.26 59.18 -1.42
N ALA A 216 31.18 60.16 -2.33
CA ALA A 216 32.11 61.24 -2.71
C ALA A 216 33.62 60.99 -2.99
N HIS A 217 34.02 61.51 -4.16
CA HIS A 217 35.25 62.25 -4.45
C HIS A 217 36.08 62.69 -3.23
N VAL A 218 37.39 62.42 -3.27
CA VAL A 218 38.53 63.35 -3.07
C VAL A 218 39.84 62.55 -3.15
N LEU A 219 40.80 63.12 -3.90
CA LEU A 219 42.14 62.64 -4.31
C LEU A 219 42.19 61.68 -5.52
#